data_AF-A0A2D7DYR6-F1
#
_entry.id   AF-A0A2D7DYR6-F1
#
_cell.length_a   1.000
_cell.length_b   1.000
_cell.length_c   1.000
_cell.angle_alpha   90.00
_cell.angle_beta   90.00
_cell.angle_gamma   90.00
#
_symmetry.space_group_name_H-M   'P 1'
#
loop_
_entity.id
_entity.type
_entity.pdbx_description
1 polymer ?
#
loop_
_entity_poly.entity_id
_entity_poly.type
_entity_poly.pdbx_seq_one_letter_code
_entity_poly.pdbx_strand_id
1 'polypeptide(L)'
;MYKILTIICFFLALNCNAEEFKLRKLYDLSKPWGLTFYNSDLIVTEQGGKIFYLGLSEKSKKEISHNLNFLEIGQGGLLDIINHNKKLYVCYTEKRI
;
A
#
# COMPACT_ATOMS: atom_id res chain seq x y z
N MET A 1 -8.61 52.45 -8.91
CA MET A 1 -7.43 51.58 -9.07
C MET A 1 -7.57 50.23 -8.37
N TYR A 2 -7.89 50.18 -7.08
CA TYR A 2 -8.03 48.92 -6.32
C TYR A 2 -9.06 47.95 -6.92
N LYS A 3 -10.22 48.43 -7.41
CA LYS A 3 -11.24 47.58 -8.07
C LYS A 3 -10.72 46.84 -9.31
N ILE A 4 -9.90 47.49 -10.13
CA ILE A 4 -9.28 46.86 -11.32
C ILE A 4 -8.25 45.82 -10.89
N LEU A 5 -7.46 46.14 -9.85
CA LEU A 5 -6.50 45.21 -9.28
C LEU A 5 -7.17 43.95 -8.69
N THR A 6 -8.32 44.11 -8.02
CA THR A 6 -9.11 42.98 -7.50
C THR A 6 -9.62 42.07 -8.62
N ILE A 7 -10.08 42.63 -9.73
CA ILE A 7 -10.55 41.87 -10.90
C ILE A 7 -9.39 41.10 -11.53
N ILE A 8 -8.22 41.72 -11.68
CA ILE A 8 -7.01 41.06 -12.21
C ILE A 8 -6.58 39.90 -11.31
N CYS A 9 -6.56 40.09 -9.99
CA CYS A 9 -6.28 39.02 -9.03
C CYS A 9 -7.29 37.87 -9.12
N PHE A 10 -8.57 38.16 -9.36
CA PHE A 10 -9.60 37.13 -9.54
C PHE A 10 -9.34 36.27 -10.79
N PHE A 11 -8.99 36.90 -11.93
CA PHE A 11 -8.67 36.16 -13.16
C PHE A 11 -7.38 35.32 -13.06
N LEU A 12 -6.39 35.77 -12.28
CA LEU A 12 -5.17 34.99 -12.01
C LEU A 12 -5.46 33.73 -11.17
N ALA A 13 -6.47 33.78 -10.30
CA ALA A 13 -6.88 32.66 -9.45
C ALA A 13 -7.70 31.57 -10.19
N LEU A 14 -8.10 31.79 -11.45
CA LEU A 14 -8.91 30.83 -12.23
C LEU A 14 -8.11 29.65 -12.80
N ASN A 15 -6.78 29.68 -12.74
CA ASN A 15 -5.94 28.61 -13.26
C ASN A 15 -5.73 27.52 -12.20
N CYS A 16 -6.72 26.66 -12.00
CA CYS A 16 -6.56 25.42 -11.27
C CYS A 16 -6.31 24.27 -12.27
N ASN A 17 -5.06 23.87 -12.42
CA ASN A 17 -4.72 22.68 -13.20
C ASN A 17 -4.85 21.45 -12.29
N ALA A 18 -5.87 20.62 -12.54
CA ALA A 18 -5.98 19.31 -11.92
C ALA A 18 -5.57 18.25 -12.96
N GLU A 19 -4.42 17.60 -12.76
CA GLU A 19 -4.07 16.41 -13.54
C GLU A 19 -4.75 15.19 -12.90
N GLU A 20 -5.35 14.33 -13.73
CA GLU A 20 -5.93 13.08 -13.26
C GLU A 20 -4.86 12.10 -12.78
N PHE A 21 -5.18 11.31 -11.76
CA PHE A 21 -4.28 10.25 -11.29
C PHE A 21 -4.13 9.16 -12.37
N LYS A 22 -2.89 8.92 -12.79
CA LYS A 22 -2.56 7.79 -13.68
C LYS A 22 -2.45 6.50 -12.88
N LEU A 23 -3.43 5.62 -13.04
CA LEU A 23 -3.41 4.29 -12.42
C LEU A 23 -2.60 3.31 -13.27
N ARG A 24 -1.65 2.61 -12.63
CA ARG A 24 -0.83 1.57 -13.27
C ARG A 24 -0.88 0.29 -12.45
N LYS A 25 -1.25 -0.82 -13.09
CA LYS A 25 -1.16 -2.15 -12.48
C LYS A 25 0.30 -2.55 -12.29
N LEU A 26 0.65 -2.99 -11.08
CA LEU A 26 2.01 -3.41 -10.73
C LEU A 26 2.12 -4.94 -10.64
N TYR A 27 1.25 -5.56 -9.84
CA TYR A 27 1.25 -7.00 -9.60
C TYR A 27 -0.17 -7.56 -9.52
N ASP A 28 -0.29 -8.84 -9.87
CA ASP A 28 -1.45 -9.67 -9.52
C ASP A 28 -1.23 -10.31 -8.15
N LEU A 29 -2.22 -10.11 -7.28
CA LEU A 29 -2.25 -10.60 -5.90
C LEU A 29 -3.63 -11.22 -5.62
N SER A 30 -3.65 -12.24 -4.79
CA SER A 30 -4.86 -12.93 -4.35
C SER A 30 -5.24 -12.43 -2.95
N LYS A 31 -6.37 -11.72 -2.84
CA LYS A 31 -6.86 -11.15 -1.57
C LYS A 31 -5.76 -10.44 -0.75
N PRO A 32 -5.04 -9.44 -1.30
CA PRO A 32 -4.04 -8.69 -0.53
C PRO A 32 -4.69 -8.01 0.67
N TRP A 33 -4.01 -7.97 1.82
CA TRP A 33 -4.58 -7.46 3.07
C TRP A 33 -3.80 -6.29 3.66
N GLY A 34 -2.52 -6.48 3.94
CA GLY A 34 -1.62 -5.48 4.51
C GLY A 34 -0.45 -5.18 3.60
N LEU A 35 0.11 -3.97 3.70
CA LEU A 35 1.31 -3.58 2.96
C LEU A 35 2.20 -2.65 3.79
N THR A 36 3.51 -2.78 3.60
CA THR A 36 4.48 -1.85 4.18
C THR A 36 5.63 -1.59 3.21
N PHE A 37 6.23 -0.40 3.31
CA PHE A 37 7.40 -0.06 2.53
C PHE A 37 8.66 -0.68 3.14
N TYR A 38 9.51 -1.22 2.27
CA TYR A 38 10.88 -1.57 2.58
C TYR A 38 11.79 -0.82 1.60
N ASN A 39 12.30 0.34 2.04
CA ASN A 39 12.94 1.33 1.17
C ASN A 39 11.97 1.79 0.06
N SER A 40 12.29 1.51 -1.21
CA SER A 40 11.48 1.83 -2.39
C SER A 40 10.61 0.67 -2.86
N ASP A 41 10.70 -0.49 -2.21
CA ASP A 41 9.96 -1.70 -2.53
C ASP A 41 8.84 -1.96 -1.52
N LEU A 42 8.00 -2.95 -1.80
CA LEU A 42 6.85 -3.28 -0.96
C LEU A 42 7.00 -4.67 -0.34
N ILE A 43 6.50 -4.82 0.87
CA ILE A 43 6.18 -6.11 1.45
C ILE A 43 4.66 -6.16 1.64
N VAL A 44 4.02 -7.21 1.14
CA VAL A 44 2.56 -7.35 1.10
C VAL A 44 2.16 -8.69 1.70
N THR A 45 1.09 -8.71 2.48
CA THR A 45 0.43 -9.94 2.95
C THR A 45 -0.79 -10.24 2.06
N GLU A 46 -1.00 -11.53 1.79
CA GLU A 46 -2.27 -12.03 1.27
C GLU A 46 -3.00 -12.77 2.38
N GLN A 47 -4.34 -12.63 2.45
CA GLN A 47 -5.17 -13.25 3.50
C GLN A 47 -4.89 -14.74 3.70
N GLY A 48 -4.59 -15.44 2.59
CA GLY A 48 -4.30 -16.88 2.55
C GLY A 48 -2.91 -17.28 3.04
N GLY A 49 -2.17 -16.38 3.68
CA GLY A 49 -0.94 -16.72 4.38
C GLY A 49 0.36 -16.49 3.62
N LYS A 50 0.34 -15.76 2.51
CA LYS A 50 1.57 -15.43 1.78
C LYS A 50 2.08 -14.05 2.16
N ILE A 51 3.39 -13.94 2.32
CA ILE A 51 4.09 -12.66 2.40
C ILE A 51 4.95 -12.52 1.15
N PHE A 52 4.80 -11.43 0.41
CA PHE A 52 5.59 -11.16 -0.79
C PHE A 52 6.46 -9.91 -0.60
N TYR A 53 7.73 -10.02 -0.98
CA TYR A 53 8.56 -8.89 -1.37
C TYR A 53 8.31 -8.55 -2.84
N LEU A 54 7.98 -7.30 -3.14
CA LEU A 54 7.67 -6.81 -4.47
C LEU A 54 8.62 -5.67 -4.84
N GLY A 55 9.54 -5.93 -5.78
CA GLY A 55 10.50 -4.95 -6.27
C GLY A 55 9.91 -4.01 -7.31
N LEU A 56 9.65 -2.74 -6.97
CA LEU A 56 8.93 -1.81 -7.85
C LEU A 56 9.71 -1.40 -9.11
N SER A 57 11.04 -1.30 -9.00
CA SER A 57 11.92 -0.92 -10.11
C SER A 57 12.22 -2.09 -11.05
N GLU A 58 12.49 -3.25 -10.47
CA GLU A 58 12.93 -4.47 -11.17
C GLU A 58 11.77 -5.43 -11.52
N LYS A 59 10.54 -5.10 -11.11
CA LYS A 59 9.34 -5.92 -11.25
C LYS A 59 9.51 -7.35 -10.71
N SER A 60 10.27 -7.49 -9.63
CA SER A 60 10.52 -8.79 -8.98
C SER A 60 9.40 -9.13 -7.99
N LYS A 61 9.02 -10.41 -7.87
CA LYS A 61 8.06 -10.91 -6.87
C LYS A 61 8.69 -12.12 -6.19
N LYS A 62 8.94 -12.05 -4.89
CA LYS A 62 9.56 -13.12 -4.10
C LYS A 62 8.71 -13.41 -2.88
N GLU A 63 8.40 -14.67 -2.63
CA GLU A 63 7.71 -15.09 -1.41
C GLU A 63 8.70 -15.12 -0.24
N ILE A 64 8.29 -14.56 0.91
CA ILE A 64 9.04 -14.58 2.15
C ILE A 64 8.50 -15.74 2.98
N SER A 65 9.34 -16.75 3.21
CA SER A 65 8.99 -17.88 4.07
C SER A 65 8.83 -17.45 5.53
N HIS A 66 7.84 -18.01 6.21
CA HIS A 66 7.61 -17.82 7.64
C HIS A 66 7.02 -19.07 8.28
N ASN A 67 7.01 -19.09 9.60
CA ASN A 67 6.46 -20.17 10.42
C ASN A 67 5.23 -19.74 11.25
N LEU A 68 4.59 -18.60 10.90
CA LEU A 68 3.36 -18.14 11.53
C LEU A 68 2.24 -19.18 11.37
N ASN A 69 1.59 -19.52 12.49
CA ASN A 69 0.46 -20.43 12.52
C ASN A 69 -0.86 -19.65 12.36
N PHE A 70 -1.18 -19.27 11.12
CA PHE A 70 -2.39 -18.51 10.82
C PHE A 70 -3.58 -19.41 10.51
N LEU A 71 -4.78 -18.85 10.63
CA LEU A 71 -6.05 -19.49 10.32
C LEU A 71 -6.89 -18.60 9.39
N GLU A 72 -7.09 -19.03 8.14
CA GLU A 72 -7.99 -18.36 7.20
C GLU A 72 -9.44 -18.85 7.41
N ILE A 73 -10.27 -18.05 8.09
CA ILE A 73 -11.72 -18.27 8.23
C ILE A 73 -12.44 -16.94 8.10
N GLY A 74 -13.34 -16.81 7.11
CA GLY A 74 -14.11 -15.59 6.90
C GLY A 74 -13.21 -14.38 6.61
N GLN A 75 -13.21 -13.40 7.51
CA GLN A 75 -12.31 -12.23 7.46
C GLN A 75 -10.97 -12.46 8.17
N GLY A 76 -10.78 -13.62 8.82
CA GLY A 76 -9.52 -14.02 9.43
C GLY A 76 -8.52 -14.55 8.41
N GLY A 77 -7.25 -14.59 8.80
CA GLY A 77 -6.13 -15.01 7.95
C GLY A 77 -4.84 -14.33 8.36
N LEU A 78 -3.93 -14.15 7.40
CA LEU A 78 -2.78 -13.27 7.54
C LEU A 78 -3.19 -11.84 7.20
N LEU A 79 -3.08 -10.93 8.16
CA LEU A 79 -3.69 -9.60 8.10
C LEU A 79 -2.61 -8.53 7.88
N ASP A 80 -2.54 -7.53 8.75
CA ASP A 80 -1.68 -6.37 8.54
C ASP A 80 -0.18 -6.68 8.75
N ILE A 81 0.68 -5.88 8.12
CA ILE A 81 2.14 -5.96 8.24
C ILE A 81 2.76 -4.57 8.34
N ILE A 82 3.68 -4.39 9.29
CA ILE A 82 4.37 -3.12 9.53
C ILE A 82 5.88 -3.36 9.58
N ASN A 83 6.63 -2.59 8.79
CA ASN A 83 8.07 -2.50 8.90
C ASN A 83 8.45 -1.37 9.87
N HIS A 84 9.15 -1.71 10.95
CA HIS A 84 9.69 -0.73 11.88
C HIS A 84 11.08 -1.18 12.36
N ASN A 85 12.08 -0.30 12.20
CA ASN A 85 13.47 -0.56 12.60
C ASN A 85 14.03 -1.89 12.08
N LYS A 86 13.81 -2.18 10.79
CA LYS A 86 14.24 -3.42 10.12
C LYS A 86 13.63 -4.70 10.71
N LYS A 87 12.49 -4.58 11.39
CA LYS A 87 11.68 -5.69 11.90
C LYS A 87 10.29 -5.62 11.30
N LEU A 88 9.77 -6.78 10.92
CA LEU A 88 8.40 -6.92 10.44
C LEU A 88 7.52 -7.37 11.61
N TYR A 89 6.45 -6.62 11.84
CA TYR A 89 5.39 -6.95 12.78
C TYR A 89 4.17 -7.35 11.98
N VAL A 90 3.58 -8.49 12.31
CA VAL A 90 2.49 -9.09 11.52
C VAL A 90 1.32 -9.40 12.45
N CYS A 91 0.13 -9.01 12.02
CA CYS A 91 -1.12 -9.37 12.68
C CYS A 91 -1.73 -10.56 11.93
N TYR A 92 -2.22 -11.57 12.65
CA TYR A 92 -2.87 -12.72 12.03
C TYR A 92 -3.91 -13.34 12.97
N THR A 93 -4.89 -14.01 12.37
CA THR A 93 -5.85 -14.82 13.11
C THR A 93 -5.22 -16.17 13.44
N GLU A 94 -5.35 -16.61 14.67
CA GLU A 94 -4.83 -17.89 15.14
C GLU A 94 -5.92 -18.62 15.92
N LYS A 95 -6.08 -19.92 15.66
CA LYS A 95 -6.85 -20.77 16.57
C LYS A 95 -5.97 -21.09 17.78
N ARG A 96 -6.30 -20.51 18.92
CA ARG A 96 -5.72 -20.95 20.20
C ARG A 96 -6.56 -22.12 20.71
N ILE A 97 -5.90 -23.25 20.92
CA ILE A 97 -6.49 -24.46 21.53
C ILE A 97 -6.76 -24.16 23.01
#